data_AF-A0A8H5GYY2-F1
#
_entry.id   AF-A0A8H5GYY2-F1
#
_cell.length_a   1.000
_cell.length_b   1.000
_cell.length_c   1.000
_cell.angle_alpha   90.00
_cell.angle_beta   90.00
_cell.angle_gamma   90.00
#
_symmetry.space_group_name_H-M   'P 1'
#
loop_
_entity.id
_entity.type
_entity.pdbx_description
1 polymer ?
#
loop_
_entity_poly.entity_id
_entity_poly.type
_entity_poly.pdbx_seq_one_letter_code
_entity_poly.pdbx_strand_id
1 'polypeptide(L)'
;MSSRSSTVVQGTIATCNLYAVTTAKPNYGALTTSAAINSGVSALTFFSIREYLVSPCFVYALPLAQYERRRAEARLKPGEESPELTWNQIRTDRLLDSGTSGFATGGIIRGLAAGPRAILPGGFTAGVLCSVLQYMYNELKVARLIYLSHELKNSPSRPTSNTTDSQPRTVVVHNGLPSPASPGKTWTSTLLEYIGVKSISDEEYLKVLKSQRDGHLKRIVELEKESDVSNSSS
;
A
#
# COMPACT_ATOMS: atom_id res chain seq x y z
N MET A 1 -7.68 14.67 -17.48
CA MET A 1 -7.58 13.25 -17.07
C MET A 1 -6.14 12.80 -17.20
N SER A 2 -5.29 13.08 -16.20
CA SER A 2 -3.90 12.62 -16.16
C SER A 2 -3.42 12.74 -14.71
N SER A 3 -2.51 11.87 -14.29
CA SER A 3 -1.91 11.80 -12.93
C SER A 3 -2.53 10.81 -11.94
N ARG A 4 -2.63 9.52 -12.34
CA ARG A 4 -2.72 8.39 -11.39
C ARG A 4 -1.75 7.24 -11.67
N SER A 5 -0.92 7.34 -12.71
CA SER A 5 -0.07 6.22 -13.16
C SER A 5 1.33 6.15 -12.53
N SER A 6 1.79 7.17 -11.80
CA SER A 6 3.19 7.22 -11.32
C SER A 6 3.50 6.37 -10.07
N THR A 7 2.50 5.89 -9.33
CA THR A 7 2.77 5.27 -8.01
C THR A 7 3.08 3.77 -8.10
N VAL A 8 2.77 3.10 -9.20
CA VAL A 8 2.98 1.63 -9.33
C VAL A 8 4.45 1.29 -9.67
N VAL A 9 5.24 2.25 -10.15
CA VAL A 9 6.60 2.00 -10.65
C VAL A 9 7.67 1.95 -9.53
N GLN A 10 7.40 2.52 -8.34
CA GLN A 10 8.42 2.61 -7.28
C GLN A 10 8.65 1.29 -6.50
N GLY A 11 7.72 0.35 -6.52
CA GLY A 11 7.83 -0.89 -5.72
C GLY A 11 8.89 -1.87 -6.24
N THR A 12 9.02 -2.02 -7.56
CA THR A 12 9.91 -3.03 -8.17
C THR A 12 11.39 -2.63 -8.16
N ILE A 13 11.68 -1.33 -8.01
CA ILE A 13 13.03 -0.78 -8.04
C ILE A 13 13.78 -1.10 -6.72
N ALA A 14 13.09 -1.23 -5.60
CA ALA A 14 13.73 -1.38 -4.29
C ALA A 14 14.40 -2.75 -4.08
N THR A 15 13.82 -3.85 -4.56
CA THR A 15 14.35 -5.20 -4.31
C THR A 15 15.47 -5.61 -5.28
N CYS A 16 15.50 -5.09 -6.51
CA CYS A 16 16.58 -5.38 -7.46
C CYS A 16 17.85 -4.56 -7.18
N ASN A 17 17.75 -3.37 -6.58
CA ASN A 17 18.91 -2.50 -6.36
C ASN A 17 19.88 -3.02 -5.29
N LEU A 18 19.41 -3.75 -4.27
CA LEU A 18 20.29 -4.23 -3.20
C LEU A 18 21.31 -5.27 -3.70
N TYR A 19 20.91 -6.13 -4.64
CA TYR A 19 21.79 -7.16 -5.21
C TYR A 19 22.72 -6.59 -6.30
N ALA A 20 22.27 -5.55 -7.01
CA ALA A 20 23.05 -4.88 -8.05
C ALA A 20 24.16 -3.99 -7.47
N VAL A 21 23.90 -3.28 -6.37
CA VAL A 21 24.90 -2.41 -5.71
C VAL A 21 26.06 -3.23 -5.11
N THR A 22 25.83 -4.49 -4.74
CA THR A 22 26.82 -5.33 -4.05
C THR A 22 27.73 -6.14 -4.98
N THR A 23 27.42 -6.28 -6.28
CA THR A 23 28.10 -7.27 -7.14
C THR A 23 28.97 -6.73 -8.29
N ALA A 24 29.13 -5.41 -8.47
CA ALA A 24 30.16 -4.80 -9.34
C ALA A 24 30.35 -5.40 -10.77
N LYS A 25 29.32 -6.00 -11.41
CA LYS A 25 29.45 -6.66 -12.73
C LYS A 25 29.18 -5.73 -13.93
N PRO A 26 30.01 -5.73 -14.99
CA PRO A 26 29.96 -4.73 -16.08
C PRO A 26 28.71 -4.77 -17.01
N ASN A 27 27.81 -5.76 -16.87
CA ASN A 27 26.66 -5.94 -17.77
C ASN A 27 25.29 -5.67 -17.11
N TYR A 28 25.18 -4.60 -16.32
CA TYR A 28 23.95 -4.28 -15.58
C TYR A 28 22.74 -3.97 -16.45
N GLY A 29 22.94 -3.26 -17.57
CA GLY A 29 21.84 -2.83 -18.43
C GLY A 29 21.02 -4.03 -18.93
N ALA A 30 21.71 -5.03 -19.47
CA ALA A 30 21.06 -6.23 -20.01
C ALA A 30 20.33 -7.05 -18.91
N LEU A 31 20.91 -7.16 -17.71
CA LEU A 31 20.29 -7.88 -16.59
C LEU A 31 19.05 -7.15 -16.07
N THR A 32 19.11 -5.84 -15.91
CA THR A 32 17.96 -5.03 -15.46
C THR A 32 16.83 -5.05 -16.49
N THR A 33 17.15 -4.90 -17.79
CA THR A 33 16.14 -4.94 -18.84
C THR A 33 15.46 -6.31 -18.93
N SER A 34 16.22 -7.40 -18.86
CA SER A 34 15.64 -8.76 -18.88
C SER A 34 14.79 -9.03 -17.63
N ALA A 35 15.24 -8.61 -16.44
CA ALA A 35 14.46 -8.72 -15.22
C ALA A 35 13.15 -7.90 -15.29
N ALA A 36 13.21 -6.69 -15.85
CA ALA A 36 12.05 -5.83 -16.04
C ALA A 36 11.02 -6.46 -17.00
N ILE A 37 11.48 -7.01 -18.13
CA ILE A 37 10.61 -7.69 -19.09
C ILE A 37 9.98 -8.94 -18.46
N ASN A 38 10.78 -9.79 -17.81
CA ASN A 38 10.28 -10.99 -17.16
C ASN A 38 9.26 -10.67 -16.04
N SER A 39 9.52 -9.62 -15.28
CA SER A 39 8.60 -9.13 -14.25
C SER A 39 7.31 -8.57 -14.87
N GLY A 40 7.43 -7.83 -15.98
CA GLY A 40 6.29 -7.28 -16.71
C GLY A 40 5.37 -8.38 -17.26
N VAL A 41 5.94 -9.40 -17.90
CA VAL A 41 5.17 -10.56 -18.41
C VAL A 41 4.51 -11.32 -17.27
N SER A 42 5.24 -11.54 -16.16
CA SER A 42 4.70 -12.24 -14.98
C SER A 42 3.56 -11.46 -14.34
N ALA A 43 3.71 -10.14 -14.18
CA ALA A 43 2.68 -9.27 -13.62
C ALA A 43 1.45 -9.19 -14.54
N LEU A 44 1.65 -9.03 -15.85
CA LEU A 44 0.56 -9.00 -16.83
C LEU A 44 -0.25 -10.30 -16.77
N THR A 45 0.43 -11.45 -16.73
CA THR A 45 -0.21 -12.77 -16.62
C THR A 45 -1.00 -12.87 -15.31
N PHE A 46 -0.40 -12.49 -14.19
CA PHE A 46 -1.04 -12.50 -12.88
C PHE A 46 -2.31 -11.63 -12.84
N PHE A 47 -2.21 -10.37 -13.27
CA PHE A 47 -3.35 -9.45 -13.26
C PHE A 47 -4.42 -9.86 -14.26
N SER A 48 -4.06 -10.41 -15.42
CA SER A 48 -5.02 -10.91 -16.40
C SER A 48 -5.81 -12.09 -15.85
N ILE A 49 -5.14 -13.08 -15.25
CA ILE A 49 -5.81 -14.23 -14.64
C ILE A 49 -6.70 -13.76 -13.48
N ARG A 50 -6.19 -12.88 -12.63
CA ARG A 50 -6.93 -12.35 -11.48
C ARG A 50 -8.22 -11.63 -11.90
N GLU A 51 -8.12 -10.70 -12.84
CA GLU A 51 -9.24 -9.82 -13.21
C GLU A 51 -10.25 -10.53 -14.13
N TYR A 52 -9.77 -11.34 -15.10
CA TYR A 52 -10.65 -11.91 -16.11
C TYR A 52 -11.10 -13.35 -15.83
N LEU A 53 -10.38 -14.11 -15.01
CA LEU A 53 -10.76 -15.48 -14.68
C LEU A 53 -11.22 -15.60 -13.23
N VAL A 54 -10.35 -15.26 -12.28
CA VAL A 54 -10.58 -15.55 -10.85
C VAL A 54 -11.67 -14.65 -10.27
N SER A 55 -11.56 -13.34 -10.46
CA SER A 55 -12.53 -12.37 -9.93
C SER A 55 -13.97 -12.65 -10.36
N PRO A 56 -14.30 -12.79 -11.67
CA PRO A 56 -15.66 -13.12 -12.07
C PRO A 56 -16.07 -14.52 -11.58
N CYS A 57 -15.20 -15.53 -11.67
CA CYS A 57 -15.51 -16.88 -11.20
C CYS A 57 -15.89 -16.89 -9.71
N PHE A 58 -15.14 -16.18 -8.87
CA PHE A 58 -15.43 -16.10 -7.43
C PHE A 58 -16.68 -15.29 -7.12
N VAL A 59 -16.92 -14.20 -7.86
CA VAL A 59 -18.16 -13.43 -7.75
C VAL A 59 -19.38 -14.31 -8.04
N TYR A 60 -19.31 -15.22 -9.00
CA TYR A 60 -20.41 -16.12 -9.35
C TYR A 60 -20.49 -17.38 -8.48
N ALA A 61 -19.37 -18.00 -8.14
CA ALA A 61 -19.32 -19.32 -7.51
C ALA A 61 -19.33 -19.30 -5.98
N LEU A 62 -18.82 -18.24 -5.34
CA LEU A 62 -18.60 -18.23 -3.90
C LEU A 62 -19.63 -17.36 -3.16
N PRO A 63 -20.39 -17.93 -2.19
CA PRO A 63 -21.32 -17.19 -1.33
C PRO A 63 -20.60 -16.59 -0.10
N LEU A 64 -19.40 -16.03 -0.27
CA LEU A 64 -18.77 -15.27 0.82
C LEU A 64 -19.31 -13.84 0.83
N ALA A 65 -19.49 -13.29 2.03
CA ALA A 65 -19.97 -11.92 2.26
C ALA A 65 -19.22 -10.85 1.42
N GLN A 66 -17.92 -11.04 1.18
CA GLN A 66 -17.12 -10.14 0.34
C GLN A 66 -17.56 -10.13 -1.13
N TYR A 67 -17.88 -11.30 -1.69
CA TYR A 67 -18.32 -11.44 -3.09
C TYR A 67 -19.78 -11.08 -3.25
N GLU A 68 -20.62 -11.39 -2.26
CA GLU A 68 -22.00 -10.93 -2.21
C GLU A 68 -22.07 -9.40 -2.19
N ARG A 69 -21.18 -8.76 -1.43
CA ARG A 69 -21.05 -7.30 -1.45
C ARG A 69 -20.65 -6.77 -2.81
N ARG A 70 -19.67 -7.37 -3.50
CA ARG A 70 -19.33 -6.95 -4.88
C ARG A 70 -20.49 -7.15 -5.85
N ARG A 71 -21.27 -8.23 -5.70
CA ARG A 71 -22.50 -8.43 -6.48
C ARG A 71 -23.55 -7.36 -6.17
N ALA A 72 -23.69 -6.98 -4.90
CA ALA A 72 -24.58 -5.91 -4.49
C ALA A 72 -24.11 -4.57 -5.06
N GLU A 73 -22.83 -4.21 -4.92
CA GLU A 73 -22.23 -2.99 -5.46
C GLU A 73 -22.37 -2.87 -6.98
N ALA A 74 -22.26 -3.98 -7.71
CA ALA A 74 -22.52 -4.00 -9.16
C ALA A 74 -24.00 -3.78 -9.53
N ARG A 75 -24.91 -3.96 -8.57
CA ARG A 75 -26.36 -3.74 -8.72
C ARG A 75 -26.84 -2.41 -8.13
N LEU A 76 -26.03 -1.74 -7.30
CA LEU A 76 -26.37 -0.46 -6.70
C LEU A 76 -26.51 0.62 -7.77
N LYS A 77 -27.54 1.45 -7.64
CA LYS A 77 -27.70 2.64 -8.49
C LYS A 77 -26.76 3.75 -8.03
N PRO A 78 -26.32 4.66 -8.92
CA PRO A 78 -25.50 5.79 -8.52
C PRO A 78 -26.25 6.64 -7.47
N GLY A 79 -25.72 6.67 -6.24
CA GLY A 79 -26.31 7.38 -5.09
C GLY A 79 -26.66 6.47 -3.90
N GLU A 80 -26.69 5.16 -4.09
CA GLU A 80 -27.00 4.19 -3.04
C GLU A 80 -25.76 3.88 -2.19
N GLU A 81 -25.90 3.84 -0.87
CA GLU A 81 -24.77 3.65 0.04
C GLU A 81 -24.30 2.19 0.01
N SER A 82 -22.99 2.00 -0.10
CA SER A 82 -22.40 0.67 -0.08
C SER A 82 -22.49 0.06 1.33
N PRO A 83 -22.64 -1.28 1.45
CA PRO A 83 -22.70 -1.94 2.74
C PRO A 83 -21.45 -1.62 3.58
N GLU A 84 -21.64 -1.32 4.87
CA GLU A 84 -20.54 -1.04 5.79
C GLU A 84 -19.59 -2.24 5.89
N LEU A 85 -18.27 -1.98 5.85
CA LEU A 85 -17.28 -3.05 5.98
C LEU A 85 -16.93 -3.29 7.44
N THR A 86 -16.98 -4.55 7.85
CA THR A 86 -16.31 -4.98 9.08
C THR A 86 -14.78 -4.92 8.90
N TRP A 87 -14.05 -4.48 9.92
CA TRP A 87 -12.57 -4.44 9.91
C TRP A 87 -11.90 -5.75 9.48
N ASN A 88 -12.44 -6.89 9.91
CA ASN A 88 -11.94 -8.21 9.51
C ASN A 88 -12.08 -8.46 7.99
N GLN A 89 -13.14 -7.94 7.38
CA GLN A 89 -13.34 -8.06 5.93
C GLN A 89 -12.36 -7.16 5.16
N ILE A 90 -11.99 -6.00 5.72
CA ILE A 90 -10.97 -5.11 5.12
C ILE A 90 -9.61 -5.81 5.07
N ARG A 91 -9.20 -6.47 6.16
CA ARG A 91 -7.91 -7.18 6.24
C ARG A 91 -7.83 -8.34 5.26
N THR A 92 -8.95 -9.01 5.02
CA THR A 92 -9.01 -10.20 4.17
C THR A 92 -9.45 -9.92 2.74
N ASP A 93 -9.64 -8.65 2.37
CA ASP A 93 -10.14 -8.30 1.04
C ASP A 93 -9.16 -8.75 -0.05
N ARG A 94 -9.70 -9.45 -1.06
CA ARG A 94 -8.98 -9.99 -2.22
C ARG A 94 -7.83 -10.96 -1.91
N LEU A 95 -7.70 -11.50 -0.70
CA LEU A 95 -6.64 -12.47 -0.37
C LEU A 95 -6.74 -13.74 -1.22
N LEU A 96 -7.93 -14.34 -1.28
CA LEU A 96 -8.16 -15.59 -2.03
C LEU A 96 -7.93 -15.39 -3.53
N ASP A 97 -8.37 -14.25 -4.05
CA ASP A 97 -8.21 -13.88 -5.45
C ASP A 97 -6.72 -13.77 -5.82
N SER A 98 -5.93 -13.06 -5.02
CA SER A 98 -4.47 -12.99 -5.18
C SER A 98 -3.76 -14.33 -5.03
N GLY A 99 -4.19 -15.16 -4.07
CA GLY A 99 -3.59 -16.47 -3.83
C GLY A 99 -3.83 -17.44 -4.98
N THR A 100 -5.06 -17.50 -5.49
CA THR A 100 -5.41 -18.39 -6.60
C THR A 100 -4.88 -17.91 -7.95
N SER A 101 -4.88 -16.60 -8.22
CA SER A 101 -4.22 -16.06 -9.41
C SER A 101 -2.70 -16.25 -9.36
N GLY A 102 -2.11 -16.10 -8.16
CA GLY A 102 -0.68 -16.39 -7.92
C GLY A 102 -0.35 -17.86 -8.14
N PHE A 103 -1.21 -18.76 -7.67
CA PHE A 103 -1.07 -20.20 -7.89
C PHE A 103 -1.13 -20.56 -9.37
N ALA A 104 -2.13 -20.07 -10.09
CA ALA A 104 -2.25 -20.33 -11.52
C ALA A 104 -1.05 -19.77 -12.30
N THR A 105 -0.66 -18.52 -12.02
CA THR A 105 0.45 -17.85 -12.72
C THR A 105 1.78 -18.55 -12.44
N GLY A 106 2.10 -18.83 -11.18
CA GLY A 106 3.32 -19.53 -10.79
C GLY A 106 3.37 -20.95 -11.35
N GLY A 107 2.23 -21.63 -11.39
CA GLY A 107 2.11 -22.95 -11.99
C GLY A 107 2.38 -22.94 -13.49
N ILE A 108 1.81 -21.98 -14.24
CA ILE A 108 2.03 -21.83 -15.69
C ILE A 108 3.49 -21.50 -15.96
N ILE A 109 4.03 -20.46 -15.33
CA ILE A 109 5.42 -20.01 -15.58
C ILE A 109 6.42 -21.12 -15.23
N ARG A 110 6.25 -21.77 -14.07
CA ARG A 110 7.15 -22.85 -13.66
C ARG A 110 6.97 -24.12 -14.50
N GLY A 111 5.74 -24.41 -14.93
CA GLY A 111 5.43 -25.51 -15.83
C GLY A 111 6.06 -25.37 -17.20
N LEU A 112 6.05 -24.16 -17.77
CA LEU A 112 6.70 -23.86 -19.04
C LEU A 112 8.24 -23.94 -18.93
N ALA A 113 8.81 -23.48 -17.82
CA ALA A 113 10.27 -23.44 -17.64
C ALA A 113 10.90 -24.79 -17.23
N ALA A 114 10.22 -25.58 -16.39
CA ALA A 114 10.78 -26.78 -15.76
C ALA A 114 9.94 -28.06 -15.97
N GLY A 115 8.89 -27.98 -16.80
CA GLY A 115 8.02 -29.10 -17.14
C GLY A 115 6.82 -29.30 -16.20
N PRO A 116 5.91 -30.23 -16.54
CA PRO A 116 4.60 -30.36 -15.88
C PRO A 116 4.70 -30.75 -14.40
N ARG A 117 5.74 -31.49 -14.01
CA ARG A 117 5.98 -31.89 -12.62
C ARG A 117 6.27 -30.69 -11.70
N ALA A 118 6.70 -29.56 -12.27
CA ALA A 118 7.03 -28.36 -11.52
C ALA A 118 5.85 -27.38 -11.35
N ILE A 119 4.69 -27.66 -11.97
CA ILE A 119 3.48 -26.81 -11.91
C ILE A 119 2.98 -26.67 -10.46
N LEU A 120 2.76 -27.80 -9.78
CA LEU A 120 2.21 -27.80 -8.42
C LEU A 120 3.09 -27.05 -7.41
N PRO A 121 4.40 -27.35 -7.26
CA PRO A 121 5.23 -26.63 -6.30
C PRO A 121 5.42 -25.15 -6.69
N GLY A 122 5.51 -24.85 -7.99
CA GLY A 122 5.60 -23.48 -8.50
C GLY A 122 4.35 -22.66 -8.22
N GLY A 123 3.17 -23.25 -8.44
CA GLY A 123 1.90 -22.62 -8.10
C GLY A 123 1.75 -22.42 -6.60
N PHE A 124 2.00 -23.45 -5.79
CA PHE A 124 1.83 -23.34 -4.34
C PHE A 124 2.69 -22.23 -3.73
N THR A 125 3.98 -22.20 -4.08
CA THR A 125 4.91 -21.17 -3.58
C THR A 125 4.48 -19.76 -4.01
N ALA A 126 4.12 -19.58 -5.29
CA ALA A 126 3.65 -18.29 -5.80
C ALA A 126 2.33 -17.85 -5.15
N GLY A 127 1.38 -18.77 -4.95
CA GLY A 127 0.09 -18.49 -4.32
C GLY A 127 0.23 -18.07 -2.85
N VAL A 128 1.08 -18.75 -2.08
CA VAL A 128 1.40 -18.36 -0.70
C VAL A 128 2.06 -17.00 -0.66
N LEU A 129 3.07 -16.76 -1.51
CA LEU A 129 3.77 -15.47 -1.57
C LEU A 129 2.81 -14.32 -1.92
N CYS A 130 1.97 -14.50 -2.94
CA CYS A 130 0.96 -13.50 -3.32
C CYS A 130 -0.06 -13.25 -2.21
N SER A 131 -0.46 -14.28 -1.46
CA SER A 131 -1.38 -14.13 -0.32
C SER A 131 -0.75 -13.32 0.81
N VAL A 132 0.51 -13.60 1.15
CA VAL A 132 1.25 -12.85 2.17
C VAL A 132 1.44 -11.38 1.75
N LEU A 133 1.86 -11.13 0.50
CA LEU A 133 2.01 -9.76 -0.02
C LEU A 133 0.69 -8.99 0.00
N GLN A 134 -0.42 -9.64 -0.40
CA GLN A 134 -1.75 -9.02 -0.36
C GLN A 134 -2.19 -8.74 1.08
N TYR A 135 -1.88 -9.64 2.02
CA TYR A 135 -2.16 -9.42 3.45
C TYR A 135 -1.40 -8.20 3.99
N MET A 136 -0.10 -8.12 3.71
CA MET A 136 0.72 -6.97 4.10
C MET A 136 0.19 -5.66 3.52
N TYR A 137 -0.21 -5.66 2.24
CA TYR A 137 -0.83 -4.48 1.63
C TYR A 137 -2.13 -4.06 2.33
N ASN A 138 -2.97 -5.03 2.71
CA ASN A 138 -4.22 -4.77 3.42
C ASN A 138 -3.96 -4.21 4.82
N GLU A 139 -2.98 -4.73 5.55
CA GLU A 139 -2.54 -4.19 6.85
C GLU A 139 -2.03 -2.75 6.73
N LEU A 140 -1.20 -2.46 5.72
CA LEU A 140 -0.73 -1.09 5.46
C LEU A 140 -1.90 -0.14 5.14
N LYS A 141 -2.90 -0.61 4.40
CA LYS A 141 -4.11 0.17 4.11
C LYS A 141 -4.92 0.46 5.37
N VAL A 142 -5.06 -0.52 6.28
CA VAL A 142 -5.70 -0.34 7.58
C VAL A 142 -4.92 0.65 8.44
N ALA A 143 -3.61 0.50 8.54
CA ALA A 143 -2.74 1.42 9.29
C ALA A 143 -2.86 2.86 8.79
N ARG A 144 -2.88 3.06 7.46
CA ARG A 144 -3.12 4.37 6.85
C ARG A 144 -4.50 4.92 7.19
N LEU A 145 -5.54 4.10 7.17
CA LEU A 145 -6.90 4.53 7.46
C LEU A 145 -7.04 4.96 8.92
N ILE A 146 -6.41 4.23 9.84
CA ILE A 146 -6.32 4.61 11.25
C ILE A 146 -5.59 5.95 11.38
N TYR A 147 -4.43 6.11 10.76
CA TYR A 147 -3.67 7.37 10.79
C TYR A 147 -4.49 8.57 10.30
N LEU A 148 -5.16 8.44 9.15
CA LEU A 148 -6.03 9.48 8.61
C LEU A 148 -7.23 9.78 9.51
N SER A 149 -7.81 8.76 10.17
CA SER A 149 -8.91 8.97 11.11
C SER A 149 -8.49 9.78 12.34
N HIS A 150 -7.26 9.60 12.80
CA HIS A 150 -6.69 10.40 13.88
C HIS A 150 -6.41 11.84 13.44
N GLU A 151 -5.87 12.05 12.24
CA GLU A 151 -5.61 13.40 11.70
C GLU A 151 -6.90 14.21 11.55
N LEU A 152 -7.97 13.58 11.07
CA LEU A 152 -9.28 14.22 10.94
C LEU A 152 -9.92 14.55 12.29
N LYS A 153 -9.70 13.71 13.32
CA LYS A 153 -10.20 13.95 14.67
C LYS A 153 -9.42 15.04 15.41
N ASN A 154 -8.11 15.12 15.16
CA ASN A 154 -7.21 16.06 15.82
C ASN A 154 -7.14 17.41 15.11
N SER A 155 -7.56 17.50 13.84
CA SER A 155 -7.74 18.77 13.14
C SER A 155 -8.85 19.57 13.81
N PRO A 156 -8.56 20.65 14.55
CA PRO A 156 -9.58 21.45 15.20
C PRO A 156 -10.33 22.23 14.12
N SER A 157 -11.59 21.87 13.93
CA SER A 157 -12.65 22.76 13.45
C SER A 157 -12.23 23.79 12.40
N ARG A 158 -12.24 23.43 11.12
CA ARG A 158 -12.57 24.44 10.10
C ARG A 158 -14.05 24.78 10.31
N PRO A 159 -14.42 26.00 10.74
CA PRO A 159 -15.82 26.34 10.93
C PRO A 159 -16.49 26.30 9.57
N THR A 160 -17.36 25.31 9.37
CA THR A 160 -18.26 25.29 8.22
C THR A 160 -19.41 26.23 8.58
N SER A 161 -19.22 27.51 8.27
CA SER A 161 -20.32 28.46 8.20
C SER A 161 -21.29 28.01 7.10
N ASN A 162 -22.45 27.50 7.53
CA ASN A 162 -23.78 27.58 6.92
C ASN A 162 -23.89 27.47 5.38
N THR A 163 -24.62 26.46 4.89
CA THR A 163 -25.87 26.62 4.08
C THR A 163 -26.42 25.24 3.69
N THR A 164 -27.48 24.86 4.39
CA THR A 164 -28.70 24.12 3.96
C THR A 164 -28.60 22.70 3.39
N ASP A 165 -29.26 21.76 4.10
CA ASP A 165 -29.76 20.45 3.67
C ASP A 165 -28.89 19.60 2.76
N SER A 166 -27.98 18.85 3.36
CA SER A 166 -27.62 17.49 2.95
C SER A 166 -26.97 16.82 4.14
N GLN A 167 -27.62 15.79 4.67
CA GLN A 167 -27.24 15.11 5.91
C GLN A 167 -25.73 14.79 6.02
N PRO A 168 -25.13 14.96 7.21
CA PRO A 168 -23.76 14.54 7.46
C PRO A 168 -23.70 13.01 7.46
N ARG A 169 -22.94 12.45 6.50
CA ARG A 169 -22.48 11.06 6.50
C ARG A 169 -21.63 10.78 7.74
N THR A 170 -22.28 10.40 8.83
CA THR A 170 -21.65 9.60 9.87
C THR A 170 -21.57 8.18 9.34
N VAL A 171 -20.36 7.71 8.99
CA VAL A 171 -20.09 6.27 8.96
C VAL A 171 -20.23 5.83 10.42
N VAL A 172 -21.42 5.35 10.78
CA VAL A 172 -21.70 4.81 12.11
C VAL A 172 -21.08 3.42 12.13
N VAL A 173 -19.77 3.36 12.32
CA VAL A 173 -19.11 2.12 12.68
C VAL A 173 -19.71 1.69 14.02
N HIS A 174 -20.68 0.78 13.98
CA HIS A 174 -21.34 0.22 15.15
C HIS A 174 -20.34 -0.71 15.87
N ASN A 175 -19.37 -0.10 16.56
CA ASN A 175 -18.42 -0.78 17.42
C ASN A 175 -19.15 -1.21 18.70
N GLY A 176 -19.77 -2.38 18.68
CA GLY A 176 -20.05 -3.13 19.90
C GLY A 176 -18.77 -3.82 20.38
N LEU A 177 -17.76 -3.09 20.89
CA LEU A 177 -16.70 -3.59 21.78
C LEU A 177 -15.94 -2.40 22.44
N PRO A 178 -15.33 -2.61 23.63
CA PRO A 178 -15.10 -1.59 24.65
C PRO A 178 -13.96 -0.62 24.33
N SER A 179 -14.02 0.52 25.02
CA SER A 179 -12.98 1.54 25.20
C SER A 179 -11.54 1.03 24.96
N PRO A 180 -10.72 1.73 24.15
CA PRO A 180 -9.36 1.28 23.85
C PRO A 180 -8.50 1.34 25.12
N ALA A 181 -8.33 0.19 25.76
CA ALA A 181 -7.25 -0.04 26.69
C ALA A 181 -5.93 0.09 25.93
N SER A 182 -5.03 0.94 26.45
CA SER A 182 -3.57 0.97 26.33
C SER A 182 -2.93 0.34 25.07
N PRO A 183 -2.06 1.06 24.33
CA PRO A 183 -1.44 0.59 23.10
C PRO A 183 -0.46 -0.56 23.37
N GLY A 184 -0.98 -1.78 23.40
CA GLY A 184 -0.18 -3.00 23.34
C GLY A 184 0.55 -3.02 22.00
N LYS A 185 1.88 -3.24 22.05
CA LYS A 185 2.80 -3.28 20.91
C LYS A 185 2.17 -3.97 19.70
N THR A 186 1.81 -3.19 18.69
CA THR A 186 1.26 -3.65 17.43
C THR A 186 2.30 -4.55 16.77
N TRP A 187 1.94 -5.77 16.37
CA TRP A 187 2.81 -6.74 15.69
C TRP A 187 3.64 -6.16 14.54
N THR A 188 3.17 -5.07 13.93
CA THR A 188 3.90 -4.28 12.93
C THR A 188 5.21 -3.69 13.46
N SER A 189 5.31 -3.31 14.73
CA SER A 189 6.55 -2.79 15.34
C SER A 189 7.63 -3.87 15.38
N THR A 190 7.24 -5.13 15.64
CA THR A 190 8.17 -6.27 15.64
C THR A 190 8.67 -6.59 14.23
N LEU A 191 7.82 -6.46 13.22
CA LEU A 191 8.22 -6.65 11.81
C LEU A 191 9.15 -5.51 11.32
N LEU A 192 8.83 -4.26 11.68
CA LEU A 192 9.66 -3.09 11.36
C LEU A 192 11.04 -3.18 12.00
N GLU A 193 11.10 -3.65 13.25
CA GLU A 193 12.35 -3.89 13.98
C GLU A 193 13.19 -4.99 13.32
N TYR A 194 12.57 -6.06 12.82
CA TYR A 194 13.25 -7.12 12.05
C TYR A 194 13.81 -6.62 10.70
N ILE A 195 13.14 -5.65 10.07
CA ILE A 195 13.58 -5.01 8.82
C ILE A 195 14.62 -3.89 9.10
N GLY A 196 15.00 -3.68 10.36
CA GLY A 196 15.98 -2.66 10.76
C GLY A 196 15.43 -1.23 10.74
N VAL A 197 14.12 -1.07 10.59
CA VAL A 197 13.45 0.23 10.69
C VAL A 197 13.19 0.50 12.17
N LYS A 198 14.15 1.17 12.80
CA LYS A 198 14.01 1.62 14.20
C LYS A 198 12.91 2.68 14.26
N SER A 199 11.89 2.46 15.09
CA SER A 199 10.93 3.50 15.43
C SER A 199 11.67 4.59 16.19
N ILE A 200 11.82 5.76 15.58
CA ILE A 200 12.29 6.98 16.25
C ILE A 200 11.30 7.29 17.37
N SER A 201 11.78 7.45 18.60
CA SER A 201 10.93 7.88 19.72
C SER A 201 10.51 9.34 19.51
N ASP A 202 9.38 9.76 20.07
CA ASP A 202 8.88 11.13 19.93
C ASP A 202 9.94 12.18 20.34
N GLU A 203 10.78 11.86 21.32
CA GLU A 203 11.87 12.73 21.75
C GLU A 203 13.02 12.84 20.72
N GLU A 204 13.33 11.75 20.02
CA GLU A 204 14.30 11.72 18.93
C GLU A 204 13.75 12.45 17.70
N TYR A 205 12.45 12.26 17.42
CA TYR A 205 11.77 12.96 16.32
C TYR A 205 11.80 14.48 16.54
N LEU A 206 11.50 14.94 17.75
CA LEU A 206 11.57 16.35 18.11
C LEU A 206 13.00 16.90 18.01
N LYS A 207 14.03 16.11 18.34
CA LYS A 207 15.43 16.52 18.14
C LYS A 207 15.78 16.67 16.66
N VAL A 208 15.34 15.74 15.81
CA VAL A 208 15.55 15.81 14.35
C VAL A 208 14.86 17.05 13.77
N LEU A 209 13.60 17.32 14.16
CA LEU A 209 12.88 18.51 13.70
C LEU A 209 13.54 19.81 14.15
N LYS A 210 14.02 19.89 15.40
CA LYS A 210 14.77 21.06 15.89
C LYS A 210 16.05 21.27 15.09
N SER A 211 16.81 20.19 14.84
CA SER A 211 18.03 20.26 14.04
C SER A 211 17.76 20.71 12.60
N GLN A 212 16.69 20.23 11.96
CA GLN A 212 16.28 20.68 10.63
C GLN A 212 15.88 22.16 10.62
N ARG A 213 15.08 22.60 11.60
CA ARG A 213 14.70 24.01 11.76
C ARG A 213 15.94 24.89 11.91
N ASP A 214 16.90 24.50 12.74
CA ASP A 214 18.12 25.29 12.99
C ASP A 214 19.00 25.34 11.73
N GLY A 215 19.06 24.26 10.95
CA GLY A 215 19.72 24.24 9.65
C GLY A 215 19.08 25.19 8.64
N HIS A 216 17.75 25.26 8.60
CA HIS A 216 17.02 26.20 7.74
C HIS A 216 17.20 27.66 8.19
N LEU A 217 17.14 27.94 9.48
CA LEU A 217 17.39 29.27 10.03
C LEU A 217 18.80 29.76 9.67
N LYS A 218 19.81 28.90 9.78
CA LYS A 218 21.18 29.24 9.38
C LYS A 218 21.26 29.63 7.90
N ARG A 219 20.55 28.91 7.03
CA ARG A 219 20.51 29.20 5.59
C ARG A 219 19.80 30.50 5.27
N ILE A 220 18.75 30.86 6.02
CA ILE A 220 18.06 32.14 5.87
C ILE A 220 18.99 33.29 6.22
N VAL A 221 19.70 33.21 7.35
CA VAL A 221 20.65 34.25 7.78
C VAL A 221 21.79 34.44 6.77
N GLU A 222 22.28 33.37 6.15
CA GLU A 222 23.31 33.44 5.11
C GLU A 222 22.79 34.16 3.85
N LEU A 223 21.56 33.86 3.42
CA LEU A 223 20.92 34.51 2.27
C LEU A 223 20.58 35.99 2.53
N GLU A 224 20.19 36.35 3.76
CA GLU A 224 19.95 37.75 4.16
C GLU A 224 21.26 38.56 4.08
N LYS A 225 22.37 37.98 4.56
CA LYS A 225 23.68 38.63 4.49
C LYS A 225 24.16 38.84 3.05
N GLU A 226 23.96 37.85 2.17
CA GLU A 226 24.26 37.99 0.73
C GLU A 226 23.40 39.08 0.07
N SER A 227 22.12 39.16 0.43
CA SER A 227 21.18 40.16 -0.08
C SER A 227 21.58 41.58 0.32
N ASP A 228 21.95 41.80 1.59
CA ASP A 228 22.39 43.11 2.10
C ASP A 228 23.68 43.60 1.44
N VAL A 229 24.65 42.69 1.23
CA VAL A 229 25.91 43.02 0.53
C VAL A 229 25.62 43.42 -0.93
N SER A 230 24.74 42.70 -1.62
CA SER A 230 24.35 43.05 -2.99
C SER A 230 23.64 44.42 -3.08
N ASN A 231 22.82 44.75 -2.08
CA ASN A 231 22.06 45.99 -2.03
C ASN A 231 22.94 47.19 -1.65
N SER A 232 24.01 47.00 -0.85
CA SER A 232 25.00 48.05 -0.55
C SER A 232 25.98 48.36 -1.68
N SER A 233 26.05 47.49 -2.69
CA SER A 233 26.97 47.60 -3.83
C SER A 233 26.33 48.28 -5.06
N SER A 234 25.03 48.62 -4.97
CA SER A 234 24.25 49.34 -6.00
C SER A 234 23.99 50.77 -5.56
#